data_AF-A0A973XQC4-F1
#
_entry.id   AF-A0A973XQC4-F1
#
_cell.length_a   1.000
_cell.length_b   1.000
_cell.length_c   1.000
_cell.angle_alpha   90.00
_cell.angle_beta   90.00
_cell.angle_gamma   90.00
#
_symmetry.space_group_name_H-M   'P 1'
#
loop_
_entity.id
_entity.type
_entity.pdbx_description
1 polymer ?
#
loop_
_entity_poly.entity_id
_entity_poly.type
_entity_poly.pdbx_seq_one_letter_code
_entity_poly.pdbx_strand_id
1 'polypeptide(L)'
;PAARAAAPAAGGAKPSAAAPRAIACSGVFAKSSNHLALAAAFNSKNITFTEVDGPEGSKLNASVLFPDDPKRRLEVLWQNEAARSDTSLIVITGQSTWTGPKGLKLGLGLAALEKLNGKPFKLSGFDQADGGAVMDWQGGALASVPGGCNVGVRLAADPKAADAAKAQAAGKELVSTDAGIKGVKPTVVEILFGYPSSP
;
A
#
# COMPACT_ATOMS: atom_id res chain seq x y z
N PRO A 1 56.48 -20.92 -32.96
CA PRO A 1 55.91 -21.28 -31.63
C PRO A 1 55.18 -20.09 -31.00
N ALA A 2 53.85 -20.05 -31.16
CA ALA A 2 53.01 -18.94 -30.72
C ALA A 2 52.73 -19.03 -29.21
N ALA A 3 53.00 -17.94 -28.49
CA ALA A 3 52.64 -17.76 -27.09
C ALA A 3 51.11 -17.61 -26.95
N ARG A 4 50.49 -18.46 -26.13
CA ARG A 4 49.06 -18.35 -25.77
C ARG A 4 48.89 -17.26 -24.71
N ALA A 5 48.13 -16.22 -25.07
CA ALA A 5 47.62 -15.22 -24.16
C ALA A 5 46.58 -15.82 -23.20
N ALA A 6 46.67 -15.47 -21.92
CA ALA A 6 45.63 -15.75 -20.93
C ALA A 6 44.50 -14.71 -21.06
N ALA A 7 43.27 -15.18 -21.20
CA ALA A 7 42.07 -14.34 -21.16
C ALA A 7 41.46 -14.38 -19.74
N PRO A 8 41.11 -13.23 -19.12
CA PRO A 8 40.24 -13.21 -17.96
C PRO A 8 38.79 -13.01 -18.42
N ALA A 9 37.90 -13.94 -18.09
CA ALA A 9 36.46 -13.76 -18.20
C ALA A 9 35.80 -14.73 -17.21
N ALA A 10 34.78 -14.39 -16.43
CA ALA A 10 34.10 -13.13 -16.16
C ALA A 10 33.52 -13.30 -14.75
N GLY A 11 33.56 -12.27 -13.92
CA GLY A 11 32.90 -12.28 -12.61
C GLY A 11 31.40 -12.51 -12.80
N GLY A 12 30.90 -13.64 -12.31
CA GLY A 12 29.46 -13.93 -12.30
C GLY A 12 28.73 -12.81 -11.58
N ALA A 13 27.81 -12.15 -12.30
CA ALA A 13 26.89 -11.21 -11.71
C ALA A 13 26.13 -11.91 -10.58
N LYS A 14 26.34 -11.42 -9.36
CA LYS A 14 25.61 -11.86 -8.16
C LYS A 14 24.11 -11.68 -8.42
N PRO A 15 23.24 -12.61 -8.01
CA PRO A 15 21.80 -12.46 -8.17
C PRO A 15 21.36 -11.11 -7.62
N SER A 16 20.66 -10.33 -8.45
CA SER A 16 20.10 -9.03 -8.08
C SER A 16 19.41 -9.17 -6.74
N ALA A 17 19.83 -8.37 -5.75
CA ALA A 17 19.07 -8.19 -4.53
C ALA A 17 17.61 -7.95 -4.93
N ALA A 18 16.68 -8.68 -4.32
CA ALA A 18 15.26 -8.52 -4.58
C ALA A 18 14.94 -7.02 -4.55
N ALA A 19 14.34 -6.50 -5.61
CA ALA A 19 13.98 -5.09 -5.70
C ALA A 19 13.25 -4.70 -4.41
N PRO A 20 13.61 -3.56 -3.79
CA PRO A 20 12.98 -3.15 -2.54
C PRO A 20 11.46 -3.13 -2.74
N ARG A 21 10.72 -3.84 -1.89
CA ARG A 21 9.25 -3.90 -1.91
C ARG A 21 8.67 -2.62 -1.32
N ALA A 22 9.02 -1.49 -1.93
CA ALA A 22 8.66 -0.15 -1.49
C ALA A 22 7.94 0.59 -2.60
N ILE A 23 6.75 1.10 -2.29
CA ILE A 23 5.95 1.95 -3.19
C ILE A 23 6.45 3.38 -3.07
N ALA A 24 6.83 3.98 -4.20
CA ALA A 24 7.43 5.31 -4.28
C ALA A 24 6.65 6.28 -5.19
N CYS A 25 5.43 5.91 -5.60
CA CYS A 25 4.56 6.70 -6.49
C CYS A 25 5.27 7.29 -7.73
N SER A 26 6.25 6.55 -8.23
CA SER A 26 7.15 6.94 -9.30
C SER A 26 7.66 5.68 -10.01
N GLY A 27 8.28 5.85 -11.18
CA GLY A 27 8.73 4.74 -12.01
C GLY A 27 7.58 3.78 -12.33
N VAL A 28 7.76 2.50 -12.03
CA VAL A 28 6.75 1.44 -12.27
C VAL A 28 5.50 1.58 -11.41
N PHE A 29 5.53 2.45 -10.39
CA PHE A 29 4.37 2.78 -9.55
C PHE A 29 3.84 4.19 -9.82
N ALA A 30 4.30 4.88 -10.87
CA ALA A 30 3.82 6.21 -11.25
C ALA A 30 2.39 6.17 -11.82
N LYS A 31 1.73 7.34 -11.85
CA LYS A 31 0.43 7.52 -12.51
C LYS A 31 0.42 7.00 -13.95
N SER A 32 1.48 7.23 -14.72
CA SER A 32 1.58 6.80 -16.14
C SER A 32 2.06 5.37 -16.35
N SER A 33 2.14 4.55 -15.29
CA SER A 33 2.55 3.15 -15.40
C SER A 33 1.48 2.30 -16.11
N ASN A 34 1.84 1.06 -16.43
CA ASN A 34 0.96 0.07 -17.05
C ASN A 34 1.38 -1.35 -16.68
N HIS A 35 0.53 -2.32 -17.00
CA HIS A 35 0.76 -3.74 -16.73
C HIS A 35 2.06 -4.25 -17.32
N LEU A 36 2.43 -3.84 -18.54
CA LEU A 36 3.64 -4.29 -19.21
C LEU A 36 4.90 -3.79 -18.48
N ALA A 37 4.90 -2.55 -18.00
CA ALA A 37 5.99 -1.99 -17.21
C ALA A 37 6.19 -2.76 -15.90
N LEU A 38 5.10 -3.12 -15.22
CA LEU A 38 5.15 -3.98 -14.03
C LEU A 38 5.67 -5.38 -14.37
N ALA A 39 5.18 -5.99 -15.44
CA ALA A 39 5.63 -7.31 -15.90
C ALA A 39 7.13 -7.34 -16.23
N ALA A 40 7.64 -6.29 -16.89
CA ALA A 40 9.05 -6.16 -17.20
C ALA A 40 9.90 -6.03 -15.93
N ALA A 41 9.43 -5.27 -14.93
CA ALA A 41 10.17 -5.04 -13.69
C ALA A 41 10.14 -6.20 -12.70
N PHE A 42 9.02 -6.93 -12.63
CA PHE A 42 8.80 -7.99 -11.64
C PHE A 42 8.83 -9.40 -12.21
N ASN A 43 9.16 -9.55 -13.50
CA ASN A 43 9.02 -10.75 -14.31
C ASN A 43 7.55 -11.07 -14.61
N SER A 44 7.23 -11.27 -15.89
CA SER A 44 5.87 -11.53 -16.37
C SER A 44 5.23 -12.78 -15.76
N LYS A 45 6.02 -13.71 -15.22
CA LYS A 45 5.51 -14.89 -14.48
C LYS A 45 4.98 -14.56 -13.09
N ASN A 46 5.37 -13.42 -12.52
CA ASN A 46 4.97 -13.01 -11.17
C ASN A 46 3.86 -11.95 -11.20
N ILE A 47 3.14 -11.81 -12.30
CA ILE A 47 2.04 -10.86 -12.43
C ILE A 47 0.88 -11.54 -13.16
N THR A 48 -0.34 -11.29 -12.72
CA THR A 48 -1.54 -11.78 -13.38
C THR A 48 -2.59 -10.68 -13.39
N PHE A 49 -3.32 -10.55 -14.49
CA PHE A 49 -4.49 -9.69 -14.55
C PHE A 49 -5.73 -10.52 -14.21
N THR A 50 -6.39 -10.21 -13.10
CA THR A 50 -7.48 -11.02 -12.53
C THR A 50 -8.41 -10.14 -11.69
N GLU A 51 -9.60 -10.67 -11.39
CA GLU A 51 -10.51 -10.08 -10.42
C GLU A 51 -9.94 -10.16 -9.00
N VAL A 52 -10.10 -9.08 -8.25
CA VAL A 52 -9.83 -8.96 -6.81
C VAL A 52 -11.07 -8.46 -6.09
N ASP A 53 -11.10 -8.64 -4.77
CA ASP A 53 -12.18 -8.13 -3.93
C ASP A 53 -12.11 -6.60 -3.83
N GLY A 54 -13.23 -5.95 -4.09
CA GLY A 54 -13.42 -4.51 -3.92
C GLY A 54 -14.33 -4.16 -2.75
N PRO A 55 -14.62 -2.86 -2.57
CA PRO A 55 -15.58 -2.39 -1.57
C PRO A 55 -16.95 -3.05 -1.73
N GLU A 56 -17.66 -3.23 -0.62
CA GLU A 56 -19.03 -3.77 -0.59
C GLU A 56 -19.20 -5.15 -1.27
N GLY A 57 -18.12 -5.92 -1.38
CA GLY A 57 -18.15 -7.25 -2.01
C GLY A 57 -18.14 -7.21 -3.54
N SER A 58 -17.88 -6.05 -4.15
CA SER A 58 -17.66 -5.92 -5.59
C SER A 58 -16.42 -6.69 -6.05
N LYS A 59 -16.34 -6.96 -7.36
CA LYS A 59 -15.15 -7.53 -8.02
C LYS A 59 -14.54 -6.47 -8.91
N LEU A 60 -13.24 -6.27 -8.78
CA LEU A 60 -12.48 -5.27 -9.54
C LEU A 60 -11.37 -5.96 -10.31
N ASN A 61 -11.14 -5.57 -11.56
CA ASN A 61 -10.01 -6.10 -12.32
C ASN A 61 -8.72 -5.38 -11.92
N ALA A 62 -7.71 -6.16 -11.53
CA ALA A 62 -6.41 -5.65 -11.13
C ALA A 62 -5.26 -6.46 -11.72
N SER A 63 -4.11 -5.81 -11.84
CA SER A 63 -2.84 -6.50 -11.97
C SER A 63 -2.32 -6.88 -10.60
N VAL A 64 -2.25 -8.18 -10.32
CA VAL A 64 -1.77 -8.73 -9.05
C VAL A 64 -0.34 -9.18 -9.22
N LEU A 65 0.60 -8.53 -8.52
CA LEU A 65 1.96 -9.02 -8.37
C LEU A 65 2.01 -10.13 -7.34
N PHE A 66 2.77 -11.19 -7.62
CA PHE A 66 2.97 -12.37 -6.79
C PHE A 66 1.66 -12.93 -6.22
N PRO A 67 0.69 -13.33 -7.07
CA PRO A 67 -0.63 -13.76 -6.62
C PRO A 67 -0.59 -14.95 -5.64
N ASP A 68 0.39 -15.85 -5.80
CA ASP A 68 0.56 -17.04 -4.97
C ASP A 68 1.39 -16.83 -3.70
N ASP A 69 1.90 -15.61 -3.47
CA ASP A 69 2.71 -15.29 -2.29
C ASP A 69 2.06 -14.17 -1.47
N PRO A 70 1.32 -14.50 -0.39
CA PRO A 70 0.62 -13.51 0.44
C PRO A 70 1.53 -12.41 1.00
N LYS A 71 2.83 -12.68 1.20
CA LYS A 71 3.79 -11.70 1.75
C LYS A 71 4.33 -10.76 0.68
N ARG A 72 4.28 -11.15 -0.60
CA ARG A 72 4.70 -10.34 -1.74
C ARG A 72 3.53 -9.85 -2.60
N ARG A 73 2.30 -10.21 -2.26
CA ARG A 73 1.12 -9.81 -3.00
C ARG A 73 0.92 -8.29 -3.01
N LEU A 74 0.69 -7.73 -4.19
CA LEU A 74 0.36 -6.31 -4.41
C LEU A 74 -0.68 -6.21 -5.53
N GLU A 75 -1.72 -5.42 -5.32
CA GLU A 75 -2.74 -5.18 -6.36
C GLU A 75 -2.56 -3.80 -6.96
N VAL A 76 -2.70 -3.71 -8.28
CA VAL A 76 -2.65 -2.46 -9.04
C VAL A 76 -3.87 -2.37 -9.94
N LEU A 77 -4.72 -1.39 -9.69
CA LEU A 77 -5.91 -1.06 -10.47
C LEU A 77 -5.58 0.06 -11.45
N TRP A 78 -6.27 0.07 -12.59
CA TRP A 78 -6.00 0.96 -13.72
C TRP A 78 -7.17 1.92 -13.95
N GLN A 79 -6.87 3.16 -14.33
CA GLN A 79 -7.87 4.12 -14.81
C GLN A 79 -8.38 3.68 -16.18
N ASN A 80 -7.48 3.22 -17.05
CA ASN A 80 -7.85 2.56 -18.30
C ASN A 80 -7.71 1.05 -18.15
N GLU A 81 -8.78 0.40 -17.69
CA GLU A 81 -8.81 -1.04 -17.46
C GLU A 81 -8.56 -1.84 -18.75
N ALA A 82 -9.15 -1.44 -19.88
CA ALA A 82 -9.01 -2.13 -21.16
C ALA A 82 -7.56 -2.16 -21.66
N ALA A 83 -6.85 -1.03 -21.53
CA ALA A 83 -5.44 -0.93 -21.87
C ALA A 83 -4.50 -1.38 -20.73
N ARG A 84 -5.03 -1.60 -19.52
CA ARG A 84 -4.28 -1.87 -18.29
C ARG A 84 -3.18 -0.82 -18.07
N SER A 85 -3.56 0.44 -18.27
CA SER A 85 -2.67 1.60 -18.18
C SER A 85 -3.25 2.66 -17.27
N ASP A 86 -2.37 3.56 -16.88
CA ASP A 86 -2.64 4.69 -16.00
C ASP A 86 -3.06 4.21 -14.61
N THR A 87 -2.10 4.10 -13.71
CA THR A 87 -2.33 3.60 -12.35
C THR A 87 -3.43 4.42 -11.68
N SER A 88 -4.49 3.74 -11.26
CA SER A 88 -5.57 4.32 -10.46
C SER A 88 -5.26 4.18 -8.98
N LEU A 89 -5.02 2.94 -8.54
CA LEU A 89 -4.89 2.60 -7.14
C LEU A 89 -3.89 1.45 -6.97
N ILE A 90 -3.00 1.57 -5.99
CA ILE A 90 -2.16 0.47 -5.52
C ILE A 90 -2.63 0.07 -4.13
N VAL A 91 -2.88 -1.21 -3.91
CA VAL A 91 -3.44 -1.75 -2.66
C VAL A 91 -2.43 -2.67 -1.98
N ILE A 92 -2.14 -2.39 -0.71
CA ILE A 92 -1.40 -3.25 0.20
C ILE A 92 -2.35 -3.71 1.30
N THR A 93 -2.64 -5.02 1.36
CA THR A 93 -3.57 -5.62 2.32
C THR A 93 -3.13 -7.04 2.72
N GLY A 94 -3.85 -7.65 3.67
CA GLY A 94 -3.62 -9.03 4.12
C GLY A 94 -2.25 -9.21 4.79
N GLN A 95 -1.45 -10.15 4.27
CA GLN A 95 -0.13 -10.49 4.82
C GLN A 95 1.02 -9.77 4.11
N SER A 96 0.71 -8.82 3.23
CA SER A 96 1.67 -8.17 2.36
C SER A 96 2.75 -7.44 3.17
N THR A 97 4.00 -7.58 2.74
CA THR A 97 5.17 -6.95 3.37
C THR A 97 5.68 -5.74 2.59
N TRP A 98 4.91 -5.28 1.60
CA TRP A 98 5.21 -4.05 0.89
C TRP A 98 5.11 -2.84 1.83
N THR A 99 6.00 -1.88 1.62
CA THR A 99 6.06 -0.66 2.41
C THR A 99 5.76 0.55 1.55
N GLY A 100 5.15 1.57 2.14
CA GLY A 100 5.04 2.91 1.59
C GLY A 100 6.22 3.82 1.98
N PRO A 101 6.14 5.09 1.56
CA PRO A 101 7.05 6.14 2.01
C PRO A 101 7.17 6.20 3.54
N LYS A 102 8.34 6.59 4.03
CA LYS A 102 8.64 6.80 5.47
C LYS A 102 8.47 5.55 6.35
N GLY A 103 8.38 4.36 5.75
CA GLY A 103 8.23 3.09 6.48
C GLY A 103 6.78 2.72 6.79
N LEU A 104 5.80 3.35 6.13
CA LEU A 104 4.40 2.99 6.22
C LEU A 104 4.23 1.51 5.82
N LYS A 105 3.57 0.71 6.66
CA LYS A 105 3.40 -0.74 6.45
C LYS A 105 2.23 -1.28 7.24
N LEU A 106 1.74 -2.46 6.86
CA LEU A 106 0.71 -3.17 7.62
C LEU A 106 1.18 -3.48 9.05
N GLY A 107 0.21 -3.50 9.96
CA GLY A 107 0.42 -3.76 11.38
C GLY A 107 1.06 -2.63 12.18
N LEU A 108 1.28 -1.44 11.58
CA LEU A 108 1.68 -0.27 12.37
C LEU A 108 0.57 0.09 13.36
N GLY A 109 0.92 0.25 14.63
CA GLY A 109 -0.01 0.76 15.64
C GLY A 109 -0.23 2.28 15.50
N LEU A 110 -1.35 2.76 16.03
CA LEU A 110 -1.75 4.17 16.03
C LEU A 110 -0.62 5.15 16.34
N ALA A 111 0.09 4.98 17.46
CA ALA A 111 1.15 5.91 17.86
C ALA A 111 2.34 5.95 16.87
N ALA A 112 2.65 4.82 16.23
CA ALA A 112 3.69 4.78 15.21
C ALA A 112 3.24 5.47 13.93
N LEU A 113 1.97 5.32 13.56
CA LEU A 113 1.37 6.03 12.42
C LEU A 113 1.30 7.54 12.67
N GLU A 114 0.89 7.98 13.86
CA GLU A 114 0.92 9.40 14.26
C GLU A 114 2.35 9.97 14.18
N LYS A 115 3.34 9.24 14.68
CA LYS A 115 4.75 9.64 14.59
C LYS A 115 5.22 9.78 13.14
N LEU A 116 4.82 8.85 12.27
CA LEU A 116 5.16 8.88 10.85
C LEU A 116 4.48 10.05 10.13
N ASN A 117 3.23 10.35 10.48
CA ASN A 117 2.50 11.52 10.01
C ASN A 117 3.01 12.84 10.64
N GLY A 118 3.65 12.78 11.80
CA GLY A 118 4.13 13.95 12.55
C GLY A 118 3.03 14.81 13.17
N LYS A 119 1.75 14.45 13.00
CA LYS A 119 0.56 15.14 13.49
C LYS A 119 -0.57 14.14 13.78
N PRO A 120 -1.52 14.49 14.66
CA PRO A 120 -2.81 13.82 14.72
C PRO A 120 -3.50 13.84 13.35
N PHE A 121 -4.40 12.89 13.11
CA PHE A 121 -5.18 12.80 11.88
C PHE A 121 -6.63 12.44 12.21
N LYS A 122 -7.54 12.68 11.26
CA LYS A 122 -8.96 12.32 11.38
C LYS A 122 -9.23 10.97 10.75
N LEU A 123 -10.12 10.20 11.36
CA LEU A 123 -10.55 8.90 10.88
C LEU A 123 -12.04 8.66 11.15
N SER A 124 -12.66 7.77 10.38
CA SER A 124 -14.01 7.28 10.65
C SER A 124 -14.03 6.37 11.87
N GLY A 125 -15.17 6.31 12.56
CA GLY A 125 -15.41 5.36 13.64
C GLY A 125 -15.39 3.91 13.17
N PHE A 126 -15.14 2.98 14.08
CA PHE A 126 -15.00 1.54 13.77
C PHE A 126 -16.35 0.79 13.70
N ASP A 127 -17.47 1.48 13.91
CA ASP A 127 -18.84 0.94 13.91
C ASP A 127 -19.47 0.87 12.51
N GLN A 128 -18.74 1.31 11.48
CA GLN A 128 -19.19 1.39 10.09
C GLN A 128 -18.56 0.27 9.24
N ALA A 129 -19.15 -0.04 8.09
CA ALA A 129 -18.66 -1.08 7.18
C ALA A 129 -17.19 -0.85 6.75
N ASP A 130 -16.84 0.40 6.42
CA ASP A 130 -15.47 0.83 6.09
C ASP A 130 -14.84 1.65 7.24
N GLY A 131 -15.17 1.28 8.47
CA GLY A 131 -14.72 1.98 9.67
C GLY A 131 -13.20 2.00 9.85
N GLY A 132 -12.70 3.02 10.54
CA GLY A 132 -11.27 3.21 10.80
C GLY A 132 -10.47 3.74 9.60
N ALA A 133 -11.13 4.22 8.56
CA ALA A 133 -10.48 4.85 7.41
C ALA A 133 -9.98 6.26 7.78
N VAL A 134 -8.74 6.58 7.45
CA VAL A 134 -8.20 7.92 7.60
C VAL A 134 -8.86 8.84 6.59
N MET A 135 -9.49 9.90 7.10
CA MET A 135 -10.24 10.88 6.31
C MET A 135 -9.41 12.12 5.98
N ASP A 136 -8.54 12.53 6.91
CA ASP A 136 -7.70 13.71 6.73
C ASP A 136 -6.42 13.60 7.57
N TRP A 137 -5.26 13.73 6.91
CA TRP A 137 -3.94 13.73 7.53
C TRP A 137 -3.60 15.01 8.30
N GLN A 138 -4.49 16.01 8.30
CA GLN A 138 -4.40 17.27 9.05
C GLN A 138 -3.10 18.04 8.73
N GLY A 139 -2.72 18.05 7.45
CA GLY A 139 -1.49 18.68 6.98
C GLY A 139 -0.22 18.02 7.52
N GLY A 140 -0.28 16.73 7.83
CA GLY A 140 0.85 15.92 8.23
C GLY A 140 1.66 15.38 7.05
N ALA A 141 2.72 14.65 7.38
CA ALA A 141 3.72 14.12 6.48
C ALA A 141 3.20 13.09 5.45
N LEU A 142 2.00 12.54 5.66
CA LEU A 142 1.31 11.62 4.73
C LEU A 142 0.25 12.32 3.86
N ALA A 143 -0.07 13.59 4.14
CA ALA A 143 -1.02 14.37 3.34
C ALA A 143 -0.52 14.62 1.90
N SER A 144 0.80 14.64 1.72
CA SER A 144 1.45 14.79 0.43
C SER A 144 2.74 14.00 0.42
N VAL A 145 2.85 13.08 -0.54
CA VAL A 145 4.08 12.30 -0.76
C VAL A 145 4.63 12.59 -2.15
N PRO A 146 5.96 12.51 -2.34
CA PRO A 146 6.57 12.66 -3.67
C PRO A 146 5.94 11.70 -4.68
N GLY A 147 5.75 12.17 -5.92
CA GLY A 147 5.10 11.38 -6.98
C GLY A 147 3.60 11.64 -7.14
N GLY A 148 2.98 12.40 -6.23
CA GLY A 148 1.63 12.94 -6.41
C GLY A 148 0.49 11.94 -6.20
N CYS A 149 0.76 10.79 -5.59
CA CYS A 149 -0.28 9.89 -5.10
C CYS A 149 -0.83 10.39 -3.75
N ASN A 150 -2.11 10.14 -3.51
CA ASN A 150 -2.76 10.28 -2.23
C ASN A 150 -2.59 8.99 -1.43
N VAL A 151 -2.22 9.12 -0.15
CA VAL A 151 -2.08 7.98 0.75
C VAL A 151 -3.39 7.77 1.50
N GLY A 152 -4.05 6.64 1.26
CA GLY A 152 -5.17 6.16 2.07
C GLY A 152 -4.69 5.11 3.07
N VAL A 153 -5.24 5.11 4.28
CA VAL A 153 -4.96 4.10 5.30
C VAL A 153 -6.27 3.74 5.99
N ARG A 154 -6.46 2.45 6.27
CA ARG A 154 -7.52 1.97 7.15
C ARG A 154 -6.92 1.20 8.31
N LEU A 155 -7.42 1.50 9.51
CA LEU A 155 -7.06 0.81 10.72
C LEU A 155 -8.19 -0.15 11.14
N ALA A 156 -7.82 -1.22 11.82
CA ALA A 156 -8.77 -2.07 12.54
C ALA A 156 -8.53 -1.93 14.05
N ALA A 157 -9.61 -1.80 14.81
CA ALA A 157 -9.58 -1.88 16.27
C ALA A 157 -9.11 -3.28 16.73
N ASP A 158 -8.42 -3.34 17.87
CA ASP A 158 -8.11 -4.60 18.51
C ASP A 158 -9.43 -5.32 18.85
N PRO A 159 -9.67 -6.55 18.35
CA PRO A 159 -10.90 -7.29 18.65
C PRO A 159 -11.11 -7.50 20.15
N LYS A 160 -10.02 -7.50 20.94
CA LYS A 160 -10.01 -7.65 22.40
C LYS A 160 -10.21 -6.34 23.16
N ALA A 161 -10.38 -5.20 22.48
CA ALA A 161 -10.68 -3.94 23.13
C ALA A 161 -12.00 -4.01 23.92
N ALA A 162 -12.04 -3.32 25.07
CA ALA A 162 -13.23 -3.26 25.91
C ALA A 162 -14.39 -2.56 25.19
N ASP A 163 -15.63 -2.99 25.46
CA ASP A 163 -16.82 -2.45 24.79
C ASP A 163 -16.99 -0.94 25.03
N ALA A 164 -16.64 -0.44 26.21
CA ALA A 164 -16.64 0.99 26.49
C ALA A 164 -15.68 1.77 25.57
N ALA A 165 -14.50 1.22 25.26
CA ALA A 165 -13.56 1.85 24.34
C ALA A 165 -14.06 1.79 22.90
N LYS A 166 -14.68 0.66 22.50
CA LYS A 166 -15.32 0.51 21.18
C LYS A 166 -16.46 1.51 21.00
N ALA A 167 -17.31 1.69 22.00
CA ALA A 167 -18.39 2.69 21.98
C ALA A 167 -17.86 4.13 21.84
N GLN A 168 -16.73 4.44 22.48
CA GLN A 168 -16.05 5.74 22.33
C GLN A 168 -15.32 5.92 21.00
N ALA A 169 -15.09 4.83 20.27
CA ALA A 169 -14.45 4.81 18.95
C ALA A 169 -15.47 4.71 17.81
N ALA A 170 -16.75 5.00 18.09
CA ALA A 170 -17.84 5.04 17.13
C ALA A 170 -18.12 6.48 16.66
N GLY A 171 -18.68 6.62 15.46
CA GLY A 171 -19.11 7.91 14.92
C GLY A 171 -18.56 8.21 13.52
N LYS A 172 -18.95 9.36 12.97
CA LYS A 172 -18.60 9.71 11.59
C LYS A 172 -17.17 10.20 11.43
N GLU A 173 -16.68 10.96 12.39
CA GLU A 173 -15.35 11.57 12.35
C GLU A 173 -14.80 11.64 13.78
N LEU A 174 -13.60 11.13 13.96
CA LEU A 174 -12.87 11.07 15.22
C LEU A 174 -11.43 11.55 14.99
N VAL A 175 -10.70 11.86 16.05
CA VAL A 175 -9.29 12.26 15.97
C VAL A 175 -8.41 11.17 16.55
N SER A 176 -7.27 10.90 15.92
CA SER A 176 -6.33 9.84 16.31
C SER A 176 -5.88 9.94 17.78
N THR A 177 -5.90 11.14 18.35
CA THR A 177 -5.51 11.38 19.75
C THR A 177 -6.59 11.09 20.78
N ASP A 178 -7.83 10.84 20.36
CA ASP A 178 -8.97 10.63 21.26
C ASP A 178 -8.76 9.39 22.12
N ALA A 179 -9.25 9.46 23.36
CA ALA A 179 -9.06 8.39 24.35
C ALA A 179 -9.71 7.07 23.88
N GLY A 180 -10.88 7.14 23.22
CA GLY A 180 -11.54 5.97 22.64
C GLY A 180 -10.70 5.30 21.55
N ILE A 181 -10.13 6.11 20.64
CA ILE A 181 -9.28 5.62 19.54
C ILE A 181 -7.99 4.98 20.09
N LYS A 182 -7.35 5.59 21.09
CA LYS A 182 -6.20 4.98 21.78
C LYS A 182 -6.59 3.71 22.53
N GLY A 183 -7.77 3.72 23.15
CA GLY A 183 -8.31 2.61 23.94
C GLY A 183 -8.55 1.35 23.13
N VAL A 184 -8.91 1.48 21.86
CA VAL A 184 -9.09 0.33 20.95
C VAL A 184 -7.80 -0.15 20.28
N LYS A 185 -6.65 0.46 20.58
CA LYS A 185 -5.30 0.06 20.13
C LYS A 185 -5.23 -0.34 18.64
N PRO A 186 -5.72 0.51 17.73
CA PRO A 186 -5.92 0.10 16.36
C PRO A 186 -4.59 -0.06 15.61
N THR A 187 -4.59 -0.94 14.61
CA THR A 187 -3.45 -1.21 13.74
C THR A 187 -3.82 -1.06 12.27
N VAL A 188 -2.88 -0.61 11.45
CA VAL A 188 -3.04 -0.49 10.00
C VAL A 188 -3.30 -1.87 9.37
N VAL A 189 -4.41 -2.01 8.67
CA VAL A 189 -4.80 -3.25 7.95
C VAL A 189 -4.83 -3.08 6.44
N GLU A 190 -4.81 -1.85 5.96
CA GLU A 190 -4.85 -1.52 4.53
C GLU A 190 -4.12 -0.21 4.27
N ILE A 191 -3.38 -0.17 3.16
CA ILE A 191 -2.71 1.03 2.66
C ILE A 191 -3.01 1.14 1.18
N LEU A 192 -3.41 2.36 0.78
CA LEU A 192 -3.77 2.71 -0.58
C LEU A 192 -2.85 3.83 -1.09
N PHE A 193 -2.38 3.70 -2.32
CA PHE A 193 -1.77 4.81 -3.06
C PHE A 193 -2.62 5.09 -4.29
N GLY A 194 -3.46 6.12 -4.18
CA GLY A 194 -4.40 6.50 -5.23
C GLY A 194 -3.92 7.69 -6.04
N TYR A 195 -4.18 7.70 -7.33
CA TYR A 195 -4.00 8.87 -8.17
C TYR A 195 -5.37 9.50 -8.46
N PRO A 196 -5.51 10.83 -8.39
CA PRO A 196 -6.74 11.48 -8.81
C PRO A 196 -7.00 11.14 -10.27
N SER A 197 -8.25 10.78 -10.58
CA SER A 197 -8.72 10.74 -11.97
C SER A 197 -8.42 12.10 -12.59
N SER A 198 -7.84 12.11 -13.79
CA SER A 198 -7.72 13.36 -14.52
C SER A 198 -9.15 13.88 -14.79
N PRO A 199 -9.40 15.20 -14.65
CA PRO A 199 -10.70 15.78 -14.99
C PRO A 199 -11.05 15.58 -16.47
#